data_AF-M0DEA7-F1
#
_entry.id   AF-M0DEA7-F1
#
_cell.length_a   1.000
_cell.length_b   1.000
_cell.length_c   1.000
_cell.angle_alpha   90.00
_cell.angle_beta   90.00
_cell.angle_gamma   90.00
#
_symmetry.space_group_name_H-M   'P 1'
#
loop_
_entity.id
_entity.type
_entity.pdbx_description
1 polymer ?
#
loop_
_entity_poly.entity_id
_entity_poly.type
_entity_poly.pdbx_seq_one_letter_code
_entity_poly.pdbx_strand_id
1 'polypeptide(L)'
;MSTRCQLRFVRTLEQGRTADPTEPVAQVYTHSDGYPEGVVGRLHQLKQLLEATRSVRGPAYAAAQYLFLEKLTSLPLYLDPNREPSRRLDAASPADVCDPSRMQHLSQPLFLLGHGVEDPRAGIHGDEEYLYMVSIPEYSIEQSEPPTWEVAVSDPCGFPRWDAQTDAAFSEATWQFEGSLTDACGQFIEKE
;
A
#
# COMPACT_ATOMS: atom_id res chain seq x y z
N MET A 1 14.16 -10.74 3.70
CA MET A 1 14.60 -9.35 3.95
C MET A 1 13.35 -8.49 4.04
N SER A 2 13.38 -7.39 4.80
CA SER A 2 12.25 -6.45 4.84
C SER A 2 12.40 -5.53 3.64
N THR A 3 11.57 -5.70 2.62
CA THR A 3 11.54 -4.81 1.46
C THR A 3 10.59 -3.67 1.75
N ARG A 4 11.12 -2.45 1.68
CA ARG A 4 10.39 -1.21 1.94
C ARG A 4 9.91 -0.61 0.64
N CYS A 5 8.74 -0.02 0.65
CA CYS A 5 8.24 0.69 -0.51
C CYS A 5 7.33 1.85 -0.13
N GLN A 6 7.03 2.68 -1.14
CA GLN A 6 6.07 3.76 -1.05
C GLN A 6 5.05 3.62 -2.17
N LEU A 7 3.79 3.89 -1.84
CA LEU A 7 2.68 3.86 -2.79
C LEU A 7 1.99 5.22 -2.81
N ARG A 8 1.87 5.83 -3.99
CA ARG A 8 1.03 7.00 -4.22
C ARG A 8 -0.30 6.59 -4.83
N PHE A 9 -1.38 6.94 -4.16
CA PHE A 9 -2.73 6.85 -4.69
C PHE A 9 -3.11 8.19 -5.32
N VAL A 10 -3.54 8.16 -6.58
CA VAL A 10 -3.75 9.35 -7.44
C VAL A 10 -4.93 9.16 -8.40
N ARG A 11 -5.40 10.22 -9.07
CA ARG A 11 -6.47 10.08 -10.09
C ARG A 11 -5.95 9.56 -11.41
N THR A 12 -4.72 9.93 -11.77
CA THR A 12 -4.02 9.45 -12.97
C THR A 12 -2.56 9.21 -12.64
N LEU A 13 -1.90 8.29 -13.35
CA LEU A 13 -0.46 8.03 -13.15
C LEU A 13 0.39 9.28 -13.36
N GLU A 14 0.03 10.13 -14.33
CA GLU A 14 0.74 11.38 -14.60
C GLU A 14 0.74 12.34 -13.40
N GLN A 15 -0.40 12.46 -12.71
CA GLN A 15 -0.47 13.27 -11.48
C GLN A 15 0.40 12.71 -10.36
N GLY A 16 0.62 11.39 -10.33
CA GLY A 16 1.49 10.74 -9.34
C GLY A 16 2.97 11.05 -9.50
N ARG A 17 3.40 11.55 -10.67
CA ARG A 17 4.80 11.88 -10.95
C ARG A 17 5.26 13.17 -10.27
N THR A 18 4.35 14.11 -10.01
CA THR A 18 4.68 15.41 -9.41
C THR A 18 4.60 15.39 -7.88
N ALA A 19 5.49 16.12 -7.20
CA ALA A 19 5.40 16.38 -5.77
C ALA A 19 4.40 17.50 -5.42
N ASP A 20 3.93 18.26 -6.41
CA ASP A 20 2.91 19.30 -6.24
C ASP A 20 1.71 19.04 -7.18
N PRO A 21 0.88 18.03 -6.86
CA PRO A 21 -0.26 17.65 -7.67
C PRO A 21 -1.39 18.68 -7.54
N THR A 22 -2.15 18.91 -8.61
CA THR A 22 -3.36 19.75 -8.57
C THR A 22 -4.53 19.06 -7.86
N GLU A 23 -4.45 17.74 -7.69
CA GLU A 23 -5.44 16.89 -7.02
C GLU A 23 -4.81 16.18 -5.80
N PRO A 24 -5.60 15.76 -4.81
CA PRO A 24 -5.07 15.11 -3.61
C PRO A 24 -4.32 13.81 -3.91
N VAL A 25 -3.05 13.75 -3.54
CA VAL A 25 -2.23 12.52 -3.47
C VAL A 25 -2.30 11.99 -2.04
N ALA A 26 -2.50 10.68 -1.89
CA ALA A 26 -2.29 10.00 -0.62
C ALA A 26 -1.09 9.06 -0.75
N GLN A 27 -0.14 9.16 0.17
CA GLN A 27 1.07 8.34 0.14
C GLN A 27 1.12 7.39 1.34
N VAL A 28 1.42 6.12 1.05
CA VAL A 28 1.54 5.04 2.01
C VAL A 28 2.96 4.52 2.01
N TYR A 29 3.55 4.44 3.19
CA TYR A 29 4.79 3.72 3.42
C TYR A 29 4.50 2.30 3.88
N THR A 30 5.29 1.35 3.36
CA THR A 30 5.27 -0.05 3.74
C THR A 30 6.68 -0.45 4.18
N HIS A 31 6.80 -0.96 5.40
CA HIS A 31 8.08 -1.35 6.00
C HIS A 31 8.55 -2.74 5.57
N SER A 32 7.62 -3.63 5.23
CA SER A 32 7.87 -5.04 4.91
C SER A 32 6.98 -5.52 3.78
N ASP A 33 7.47 -6.48 2.99
CA ASP A 33 6.73 -7.07 1.87
C ASP A 33 6.40 -6.08 0.73
N GLY A 34 7.25 -5.07 0.54
CA GLY A 34 7.11 -4.10 -0.55
C GLY A 34 7.44 -4.62 -1.95
N TYR A 35 7.55 -5.93 -2.15
CA TYR A 35 7.80 -6.54 -3.46
C TYR A 35 6.57 -6.43 -4.37
N PRO A 36 6.76 -6.39 -5.71
CA PRO A 36 5.64 -6.25 -6.64
C PRO A 36 4.56 -7.33 -6.47
N GLU A 37 4.94 -8.58 -6.24
CA GLU A 37 4.00 -9.69 -6.02
C GLU A 37 3.02 -9.41 -4.86
N GLY A 38 3.55 -9.05 -3.69
CA GLY A 38 2.76 -8.74 -2.49
C GLY A 38 1.92 -7.48 -2.66
N VAL A 39 2.53 -6.39 -3.15
CA VAL A 39 1.86 -5.09 -3.31
C VAL A 39 0.75 -5.16 -4.37
N VAL A 40 1.04 -5.68 -5.56
CA VAL A 40 0.06 -5.80 -6.66
C VAL A 40 -1.06 -6.77 -6.26
N GLY A 41 -0.72 -7.89 -5.62
CA GLY A 41 -1.72 -8.84 -5.10
C GLY A 41 -2.67 -8.19 -4.10
N ARG A 42 -2.13 -7.38 -3.18
CA ARG A 42 -2.95 -6.62 -2.23
C ARG A 42 -3.84 -5.60 -2.92
N LEU A 43 -3.30 -4.83 -3.87
CA LEU A 43 -4.09 -3.84 -4.63
C LEU A 43 -5.24 -4.51 -5.39
N HIS A 44 -5.00 -5.70 -5.95
CA HIS A 44 -6.04 -6.47 -6.62
C HIS A 44 -7.15 -6.88 -5.66
N GLN A 45 -6.80 -7.42 -4.49
CA GLN A 45 -7.79 -7.77 -3.45
C GLN A 45 -8.56 -6.54 -2.97
N LEU A 46 -7.88 -5.41 -2.77
CA LEU A 46 -8.51 -4.16 -2.38
C LEU A 46 -9.53 -3.71 -3.42
N LYS A 47 -9.16 -3.71 -4.71
CA LYS A 47 -10.06 -3.35 -5.81
C LYS A 47 -11.31 -4.22 -5.80
N GLN A 48 -11.14 -5.55 -5.73
CA GLN A 48 -12.26 -6.50 -5.67
C GLN A 48 -13.20 -6.21 -4.49
N LEU A 49 -12.65 -5.95 -3.30
CA LEU A 49 -13.44 -5.64 -2.11
C LEU A 49 -14.23 -4.34 -2.25
N LEU A 50 -13.59 -3.28 -2.76
CA LEU A 50 -14.24 -1.98 -2.92
C LEU A 50 -15.32 -2.01 -4.01
N GLU A 51 -15.12 -2.77 -5.08
CA GLU A 51 -16.12 -2.92 -6.14
C GLU A 51 -17.31 -3.76 -5.69
N ALA A 52 -17.06 -4.91 -5.06
CA ALA A 52 -18.11 -5.79 -4.55
C ALA A 52 -19.04 -5.08 -3.53
N THR A 53 -18.50 -4.09 -2.82
CA THR A 53 -19.24 -3.32 -1.80
C THR A 53 -19.66 -1.92 -2.27
N ARG A 54 -19.37 -1.54 -3.53
CA ARG A 54 -19.63 -0.20 -4.08
C ARG A 54 -19.01 0.95 -3.25
N SER A 55 -17.84 0.68 -2.70
CA SER A 55 -17.09 1.56 -1.79
C SER A 55 -15.93 2.30 -2.46
N VAL A 56 -15.80 2.24 -3.79
CA VAL A 56 -14.85 3.08 -4.52
C VAL A 56 -15.25 4.56 -4.35
N ARG A 57 -14.33 5.39 -3.88
CA ARG A 57 -14.55 6.83 -3.61
C ARG A 57 -13.44 7.72 -4.18
N GLY A 58 -12.19 7.27 -4.12
CA GLY A 58 -11.06 7.98 -4.69
C GLY A 58 -9.74 7.66 -3.97
N PRO A 59 -8.66 8.37 -4.32
CA PRO A 59 -7.31 8.08 -3.88
C PRO A 59 -7.13 7.96 -2.36
N ALA A 60 -7.54 8.97 -1.60
CA ALA A 60 -7.35 8.99 -0.14
C ALA A 60 -8.12 7.87 0.58
N TYR A 61 -9.36 7.58 0.15
CA TYR A 61 -10.13 6.49 0.72
C TYR A 61 -9.51 5.13 0.39
N ALA A 62 -9.04 4.93 -0.83
CA ALA A 62 -8.37 3.69 -1.20
C ALA A 62 -7.05 3.49 -0.45
N ALA A 63 -6.24 4.54 -0.27
CA ALA A 63 -5.04 4.49 0.55
C ALA A 63 -5.35 4.09 2.01
N ALA A 64 -6.39 4.67 2.59
CA ALA A 64 -6.85 4.32 3.94
C ALA A 64 -7.32 2.85 4.03
N GLN A 65 -8.04 2.36 3.02
CA GLN A 65 -8.50 0.97 2.97
C GLN A 65 -7.35 -0.02 2.68
N TYR A 66 -6.36 0.38 1.89
CA TYR A 66 -5.13 -0.38 1.68
C TYR A 66 -4.38 -0.58 3.00
N LEU A 67 -4.12 0.51 3.74
CA LEU A 67 -3.51 0.47 5.06
C LEU A 67 -4.29 -0.44 6.02
N PHE A 68 -5.63 -0.32 6.02
CA PHE A 68 -6.47 -1.16 6.85
C PHE A 68 -6.33 -2.66 6.49
N LEU A 69 -6.35 -3.00 5.20
CA LEU A 69 -6.23 -4.37 4.73
C LEU A 69 -4.85 -4.97 5.03
N GLU A 70 -3.78 -4.18 4.91
CA GLU A 70 -2.42 -4.59 5.29
C GLU A 70 -2.31 -4.88 6.80
N LYS A 71 -2.90 -4.02 7.63
CA LYS A 71 -2.97 -4.26 9.08
C LYS A 71 -3.75 -5.53 9.41
N LEU A 72 -4.87 -5.79 8.73
CA LEU A 72 -5.64 -7.03 8.90
C LEU A 72 -4.86 -8.27 8.45
N THR A 73 -4.04 -8.16 7.41
CA THR A 73 -3.27 -9.30 6.88
C THR A 73 -2.12 -9.69 7.80
N SER A 74 -1.51 -8.72 8.47
CA SER A 74 -0.45 -8.98 9.45
C SER A 74 -0.98 -9.44 10.82
N LEU A 75 -2.25 -9.15 11.14
CA LEU A 75 -2.85 -9.49 12.44
C LEU A 75 -2.88 -11.02 12.76
N PRO A 76 -3.17 -11.94 11.82
CA PRO A 76 -3.07 -13.38 12.03
C PRO A 76 -1.75 -13.87 12.62
N LEU A 77 -0.62 -13.17 12.37
CA LEU A 77 0.67 -13.50 12.98
C LEU A 77 0.65 -13.40 14.52
N TYR A 78 -0.33 -12.70 15.08
CA TYR A 78 -0.50 -12.50 16.51
C TYR A 78 -1.68 -13.28 17.08
N LEU A 79 -2.63 -13.72 16.25
CA LEU A 79 -3.82 -14.45 16.71
C LEU A 79 -3.66 -15.98 16.71
N ASP A 80 -2.51 -16.49 16.29
CA ASP A 80 -2.25 -17.94 16.28
C ASP A 80 -2.14 -18.52 17.71
N PRO A 81 -3.06 -19.41 18.12
CA PRO A 81 -3.07 -19.99 19.46
C PRO A 81 -1.89 -20.93 19.72
N ASN A 82 -1.16 -21.35 18.70
CA ASN A 82 0.03 -22.19 18.84
C ASN A 82 1.31 -21.39 19.09
N ARG A 83 1.29 -20.06 18.95
CA ARG A 83 2.44 -19.21 19.24
C ARG A 83 2.66 -19.03 20.74
N GLU A 84 3.91 -18.77 21.10
CA GLU A 84 4.28 -18.43 22.49
C GLU A 84 3.42 -17.28 23.04
N PRO A 85 2.99 -17.31 24.32
CA PRO A 85 2.20 -16.24 24.93
C PRO A 85 2.82 -14.85 24.77
N SER A 86 4.15 -14.75 24.79
CA SER A 86 4.91 -13.51 24.59
C SER A 86 4.90 -12.98 23.14
N ARG A 87 4.38 -13.75 22.18
CA ARG A 87 4.35 -13.41 20.75
C ARG A 87 2.95 -13.40 20.15
N ARG A 88 1.92 -13.75 20.93
CA ARG A 88 0.52 -13.77 20.51
C ARG A 88 -0.32 -12.79 21.31
N LEU A 89 -1.48 -12.48 20.78
CA LEU A 89 -2.54 -11.67 21.35
C LEU A 89 -3.74 -12.59 21.63
N ASP A 90 -4.18 -12.63 22.88
CA ASP A 90 -5.42 -13.32 23.24
C ASP A 90 -6.59 -12.35 23.06
N ALA A 91 -7.25 -12.46 21.91
CA ALA A 91 -8.37 -11.62 21.49
C ALA A 91 -9.54 -12.49 21.02
N ALA A 92 -10.72 -12.25 21.58
CA ALA A 92 -11.98 -12.87 21.16
C ALA A 92 -12.85 -11.92 20.31
N SER A 93 -12.47 -10.63 20.28
CA SER A 93 -13.17 -9.58 19.56
C SER A 93 -12.20 -8.51 19.05
N PRO A 94 -12.61 -7.68 18.07
CA PRO A 94 -11.80 -6.54 17.64
C PRO A 94 -11.45 -5.56 18.77
N ALA A 95 -12.33 -5.41 19.77
CA ALA A 95 -12.10 -4.53 20.91
C ALA A 95 -10.89 -5.00 21.76
N ASP A 96 -10.65 -6.30 21.85
CA ASP A 96 -9.49 -6.85 22.56
C ASP A 96 -8.17 -6.49 21.88
N VAL A 97 -8.17 -6.35 20.54
CA VAL A 97 -7.01 -5.89 19.76
C VAL A 97 -6.72 -4.41 20.00
N CYS A 98 -7.69 -3.64 20.48
CA CYS A 98 -7.52 -2.22 20.81
C CYS A 98 -7.17 -1.97 22.29
N ASP A 99 -7.16 -3.00 23.13
CA ASP A 99 -6.85 -2.88 24.56
C ASP A 99 -5.31 -2.91 24.78
N PRO A 100 -4.68 -1.80 25.19
CA PRO A 100 -3.24 -1.76 25.38
C PRO A 100 -2.75 -2.77 26.42
N SER A 101 -3.54 -3.08 27.44
CA SER A 101 -3.16 -4.01 28.52
C SER A 101 -2.93 -5.43 27.99
N ARG A 102 -3.56 -5.79 26.88
CA ARG A 102 -3.41 -7.09 26.21
C ARG A 102 -2.23 -7.15 25.25
N MET A 103 -1.54 -6.04 25.01
CA MET A 103 -0.45 -5.93 24.04
C MET A 103 0.88 -5.48 24.65
N GLN A 104 0.93 -5.18 25.95
CA GLN A 104 2.14 -4.63 26.60
C GLN A 104 3.38 -5.53 26.45
N HIS A 105 3.18 -6.83 26.29
CA HIS A 105 4.26 -7.80 26.09
C HIS A 105 4.78 -7.85 24.64
N LEU A 106 4.06 -7.29 23.68
CA LEU A 106 4.48 -7.24 22.28
C LEU A 106 5.42 -6.06 22.06
N SER A 107 6.60 -6.35 21.51
CA SER A 107 7.52 -5.30 21.04
C SER A 107 7.26 -5.02 19.56
N GLN A 108 6.85 -3.78 19.26
CA GLN A 108 6.66 -3.27 17.88
C GLN A 108 5.90 -4.23 16.96
N PRO A 109 4.64 -4.60 17.27
CA PRO A 109 3.90 -5.52 16.42
C PRO A 109 3.66 -4.93 15.03
N LEU A 110 3.81 -5.74 13.99
CA LEU A 110 3.80 -5.33 12.59
C LEU A 110 2.48 -4.67 12.16
N PHE A 111 1.35 -5.11 12.71
CA PHE A 111 0.05 -4.48 12.42
C PHE A 111 -0.08 -3.05 12.97
N LEU A 112 0.82 -2.63 13.89
CA LEU A 112 0.94 -1.25 14.36
C LEU A 112 2.14 -0.51 13.73
N LEU A 113 3.27 -1.20 13.53
CA LEU A 113 4.53 -0.62 13.03
C LEU A 113 5.02 -1.33 11.75
N GLY A 114 4.16 -1.39 10.74
CA GLY A 114 4.50 -1.94 9.43
C GLY A 114 4.09 -1.04 8.27
N HIS A 115 3.12 -0.15 8.50
CA HIS A 115 2.52 0.67 7.46
C HIS A 115 2.18 2.06 8.00
N GLY A 116 2.47 3.09 7.21
CA GLY A 116 2.34 4.49 7.62
C GLY A 116 1.73 5.37 6.55
N VAL A 117 1.24 6.53 6.97
CA VAL A 117 0.87 7.63 6.06
C VAL A 117 2.06 8.57 5.98
N GLU A 118 2.45 8.95 4.77
CA GLU A 118 3.58 9.84 4.52
C GLU A 118 3.14 11.12 3.84
N ASP A 119 3.92 12.20 4.04
CA ASP A 119 3.76 13.43 3.26
C ASP A 119 4.26 13.19 1.84
N PRO A 120 3.43 13.32 0.79
CA PRO A 120 3.88 13.13 -0.59
C PRO A 120 5.06 14.01 -1.00
N ARG A 121 5.29 15.14 -0.32
CA ARG A 121 6.36 16.10 -0.62
C ARG A 121 7.71 15.74 -0.01
N ALA A 122 7.74 14.98 1.07
CA ALA A 122 8.96 14.74 1.85
C ALA A 122 9.08 13.31 2.40
N GLY A 123 8.11 12.45 2.10
CA GLY A 123 7.90 11.18 2.78
C GLY A 123 8.72 10.01 2.26
N ILE A 124 9.69 10.23 1.37
CA ILE A 124 10.61 9.17 0.90
C ILE A 124 11.86 9.19 1.77
N HIS A 125 12.13 8.05 2.40
CA HIS A 125 13.18 7.90 3.41
C HIS A 125 14.54 7.52 2.82
N GLY A 126 14.57 7.09 1.55
CA GLY A 126 15.77 6.71 0.82
C GLY A 126 16.22 5.28 1.05
N ASP A 127 15.49 4.50 1.86
CA ASP A 127 15.72 3.07 2.09
C ASP A 127 14.66 2.18 1.42
N GLU A 128 13.73 2.79 0.70
CA GLU A 128 12.78 2.11 -0.17
C GLU A 128 13.50 1.39 -1.32
N GLU A 129 12.98 0.21 -1.63
CA GLU A 129 13.44 -0.59 -2.77
C GLU A 129 12.52 -0.38 -3.98
N TYR A 130 11.24 -0.07 -3.77
CA TYR A 130 10.26 0.13 -4.84
C TYR A 130 9.39 1.36 -4.59
N LEU A 131 8.98 2.01 -5.68
CA LEU A 131 7.90 2.99 -5.70
C LEU A 131 6.73 2.44 -6.52
N TYR A 132 5.51 2.76 -6.08
CA TYR A 132 4.28 2.40 -6.76
C TYR A 132 3.42 3.65 -6.96
N MET A 133 2.77 3.75 -8.12
CA MET A 133 1.64 4.66 -8.31
C MET A 133 0.39 3.84 -8.60
N VAL A 134 -0.73 4.25 -8.02
CA VAL A 134 -2.03 3.61 -8.16
C VAL A 134 -3.04 4.66 -8.61
N SER A 135 -3.46 4.54 -9.86
CA SER A 135 -4.46 5.39 -10.48
C SER A 135 -5.85 4.88 -10.12
N ILE A 136 -6.64 5.75 -9.49
CA ILE A 136 -8.03 5.52 -9.10
C ILE A 136 -8.89 6.60 -9.75
N PRO A 137 -9.40 6.32 -10.96
CA PRO A 137 -10.23 7.25 -11.69
C PRO A 137 -11.48 7.64 -10.90
N GLU A 138 -12.14 8.72 -11.33
CA GLU A 138 -13.45 9.06 -10.80
C GLU A 138 -14.45 7.93 -11.05
N TYR A 139 -15.25 7.65 -10.03
CA TYR A 139 -16.30 6.66 -10.08
C TYR A 139 -17.62 7.29 -9.65
N SER A 140 -18.59 7.26 -10.55
CA SER A 140 -19.99 7.58 -10.22
C SER A 140 -20.74 6.28 -9.94
N ILE A 141 -21.58 6.30 -8.91
CA ILE A 141 -22.45 5.16 -8.55
C ILE A 141 -23.39 4.75 -9.69
N GLU A 142 -23.65 5.66 -10.63
CA GLU A 142 -24.49 5.41 -11.81
C GLU A 142 -23.78 4.62 -12.92
N GLN A 143 -22.45 4.49 -12.87
CA GLN A 143 -21.69 3.73 -13.85
C GLN A 143 -21.95 2.22 -13.67
N SER A 144 -22.28 1.55 -14.78
CA SER A 144 -22.58 0.11 -14.80
C SER A 144 -21.35 -0.77 -14.58
N GLU A 145 -20.17 -0.28 -14.99
CA GLU A 145 -18.89 -0.96 -14.83
C GLU A 145 -17.96 -0.11 -13.95
N PRO A 146 -17.23 -0.74 -13.02
CA PRO A 146 -16.26 -0.02 -12.20
C PRO A 146 -15.06 0.41 -13.05
N PRO A 147 -14.37 1.50 -12.70
CA PRO A 147 -13.27 2.03 -13.49
C PRO A 147 -12.07 1.09 -13.43
N THR A 148 -11.36 0.97 -14.54
CA THR A 148 -10.07 0.29 -14.57
C THR A 148 -9.09 1.04 -13.67
N TRP A 149 -8.44 0.31 -12.76
CA TRP A 149 -7.32 0.85 -12.00
C TRP A 149 -6.05 0.61 -12.79
N GLU A 150 -5.16 1.59 -12.80
CA GLU A 150 -3.83 1.46 -13.40
C GLU A 150 -2.79 1.52 -12.30
N VAL A 151 -1.66 0.86 -12.54
CA VAL A 151 -0.51 0.90 -11.65
C VAL A 151 0.77 1.15 -12.42
N ALA A 152 1.69 1.85 -11.77
CA ALA A 152 3.08 1.93 -12.19
C ALA A 152 3.95 1.30 -11.09
N VAL A 153 4.91 0.48 -11.49
CA VAL A 153 5.87 -0.18 -10.58
C VAL A 153 7.28 0.21 -11.00
N SER A 154 8.05 0.80 -10.09
CA SER A 154 9.43 1.19 -10.39
C SER A 154 10.33 -0.03 -10.55
N ASP A 155 11.44 0.12 -11.26
CA ASP A 155 12.58 -0.78 -11.09
C ASP A 155 13.03 -0.78 -9.61
N PRO A 156 13.65 -1.89 -9.13
CA PRO A 156 14.25 -1.92 -7.81
C PRO A 156 15.33 -0.83 -7.70
N CYS A 157 15.16 0.08 -6.75
CA CYS A 157 16.01 1.25 -6.53
C CYS A 157 16.20 2.13 -7.79
N GLY A 158 15.25 2.12 -8.72
CA GLY A 158 15.30 2.87 -9.98
C GLY A 158 15.05 4.37 -9.87
N PHE A 159 15.38 5.00 -8.75
CA PHE A 159 15.06 6.40 -8.44
C PHE A 159 16.14 7.03 -7.55
N PRO A 160 16.27 8.38 -7.52
CA PRO A 160 17.18 9.08 -6.62
C PRO A 160 17.02 8.68 -5.14
N ARG A 161 18.14 8.43 -4.45
CA ARG A 161 18.17 8.04 -3.02
C ARG A 161 18.84 9.13 -2.16
N TRP A 162 18.97 8.84 -0.87
CA TRP A 162 19.47 9.64 0.28
C TRP A 162 20.52 10.75 0.07
N ASP A 163 21.27 10.77 -1.02
CA ASP A 163 22.26 11.81 -1.34
C ASP A 163 21.64 13.04 -2.04
N ALA A 164 20.34 13.00 -2.37
CA ALA A 164 19.60 14.08 -3.04
C ALA A 164 18.22 14.38 -2.41
N GLN A 165 17.63 15.52 -2.80
CA GLN A 165 16.24 15.87 -2.51
C GLN A 165 15.30 14.86 -3.19
N THR A 166 14.45 14.19 -2.41
CA THR A 166 13.63 13.06 -2.89
C THR A 166 12.31 13.48 -3.52
N ASP A 167 12.03 14.79 -3.60
CA ASP A 167 10.83 15.36 -4.26
C ASP A 167 10.68 14.85 -5.70
N ALA A 168 11.79 14.62 -6.39
CA ALA A 168 11.83 14.18 -7.79
C ALA A 168 11.78 12.65 -7.95
N ALA A 169 11.74 11.85 -6.87
CA ALA A 169 11.89 10.40 -6.96
C ALA A 169 10.81 9.73 -7.81
N PHE A 170 9.57 10.21 -7.75
CA PHE A 170 8.48 9.70 -8.60
C PHE A 170 8.54 10.22 -10.05
N SER A 171 9.07 11.43 -10.28
CA SER A 171 9.24 11.96 -11.64
C SER A 171 10.43 11.34 -12.37
N GLU A 172 11.48 10.98 -11.64
CA GLU A 172 12.73 10.43 -12.18
C GLU A 172 12.83 8.90 -12.08
N ALA A 173 11.85 8.26 -11.43
CA ALA A 173 11.80 6.81 -11.34
C ALA A 173 11.79 6.17 -12.73
N THR A 174 12.60 5.12 -12.90
CA THR A 174 12.46 4.18 -14.02
C THR A 174 11.38 3.16 -13.69
N TRP A 175 10.43 2.97 -14.60
CA TRP A 175 9.25 2.15 -14.39
C TRP A 175 9.39 0.83 -15.17
N GLN A 176 9.42 -0.29 -14.46
CA GLN A 176 9.44 -1.63 -15.08
C GLN A 176 8.07 -2.07 -15.60
N PHE A 177 7.01 -1.40 -15.13
CA PHE A 177 5.63 -1.65 -15.56
C PHE A 177 4.80 -0.38 -15.42
N GLU A 178 3.97 -0.12 -16.43
CA GLU A 178 2.88 0.86 -16.40
C GLU A 178 1.71 0.28 -17.20
N GLY A 179 0.53 0.19 -16.58
CA GLY A 179 -0.63 -0.41 -17.23
C GLY A 179 -1.76 -0.74 -16.28
N SER A 180 -2.71 -1.57 -16.73
CA SER A 180 -3.84 -1.96 -15.88
C SER A 180 -3.40 -2.82 -14.69
N LEU A 181 -4.11 -2.72 -13.57
CA LEU A 181 -3.85 -3.58 -12.40
C LEU A 181 -4.00 -5.06 -12.73
N THR A 182 -4.91 -5.41 -13.64
CA THR A 182 -5.10 -6.80 -14.10
C THR A 182 -3.87 -7.31 -14.85
N ASP A 183 -3.29 -6.51 -15.76
CA ASP A 183 -2.08 -6.89 -16.48
C ASP A 183 -0.88 -7.01 -15.53
N ALA A 184 -0.80 -6.13 -14.52
CA ALA A 184 0.21 -6.21 -13.47
C ALA A 184 0.12 -7.53 -12.69
N CYS A 185 -1.09 -7.99 -12.36
CA CYS A 185 -1.30 -9.29 -11.72
C CYS A 185 -0.76 -10.43 -12.59
N GLY A 186 -1.09 -10.43 -13.89
CA GLY A 186 -0.56 -11.42 -14.83
C GLY A 186 0.97 -11.40 -14.92
N GLN A 187 1.60 -10.23 -14.76
CA GLN A 187 3.05 -10.09 -14.82
C GLN A 187 3.77 -10.50 -13.53
N PHE A 188 3.24 -10.14 -12.35
CA PHE A 188 3.96 -10.23 -11.07
C PHE A 188 3.46 -11.32 -10.14
N ILE A 189 2.27 -11.88 -10.38
CA ILE A 189 1.65 -12.91 -9.52
C ILE A 189 1.56 -14.24 -10.26
N GLU A 190 1.14 -14.22 -11.53
CA GLU A 190 0.81 -15.43 -12.29
C GLU A 190 1.99 -16.03 -13.09
N LYS A 191 3.21 -15.51 -12.92
CA LYS A 191 4.41 -16.11 -13.54
C LYS A 191 4.92 -17.30 -12.73
N GLU A 192 4.46 -18.50 -13.09
CA GLU A 192 5.19 -19.77 -12.91
C GLU A 192 6.00 -20.13 -14.16
#